data_AF-A0A1R3IC69-F1
#
_entry.id   AF-A0A1R3IC69-F1
#
_cell.length_a   1.000
_cell.length_b   1.000
_cell.length_c   1.000
_cell.angle_alpha   90.00
_cell.angle_beta   90.00
_cell.angle_gamma   90.00
#
_symmetry.space_group_name_H-M   'P 1'
#
loop_
_entity.id
_entity.type
_entity.pdbx_description
1 polymer ?
#
loop_
_entity_poly.entity_id
_entity_poly.type
_entity_poly.pdbx_seq_one_letter_code
_entity_poly.pdbx_strand_id
1 'polypeptide(L)'
;MAALVVFLLTLFFLFIALLVKLFLDTIDCYMVNPRRIRKIMAQQGVRGPKPAGVTGNMKEMCSLISKSTAKDMDSIHHDIVGRLLPHYVTWSKSYGKRFIYWHGIEPRMCLTETELIKELMTKHHLVTGKSWLQQQGSKHFIGRGHMVECTKQMLKSLENAVESGKTEFEIGEYMARLTADIIAKTEFASSYEKGKQIFHLLTSLQHLCAEASRHLCFPGSR
;
A
#
# COMPACT_ATOMS: atom_id res chain seq x y z
N MET A 1 -5.25 -52.19 -22.07
CA MET A 1 -5.01 -52.27 -20.62
C MET A 1 -3.60 -51.78 -20.25
N ALA A 2 -2.51 -52.38 -20.75
CA ALA A 2 -1.14 -51.97 -20.41
C ALA A 2 -0.82 -50.48 -20.69
N ALA A 3 -1.21 -49.96 -21.85
CA ALA A 3 -0.98 -48.55 -22.20
C ALA A 3 -1.69 -47.56 -21.26
N LEU A 4 -2.91 -47.91 -20.81
CA LEU A 4 -3.67 -47.09 -19.86
C LEU A 4 -3.05 -47.11 -18.47
N VAL A 5 -2.54 -48.27 -18.02
CA VAL A 5 -1.81 -48.39 -16.75
C VAL A 5 -0.51 -47.58 -16.78
N VAL A 6 0.27 -47.65 -17.86
CA VAL A 6 1.50 -46.85 -18.02
C VAL A 6 1.18 -45.35 -17.99
N PHE A 7 0.14 -44.93 -18.72
CA PHE A 7 -0.30 -43.53 -18.73
C PHE A 7 -0.68 -43.03 -17.32
N LEU A 8 -1.48 -43.79 -16.57
CA LEU A 8 -1.87 -43.43 -15.20
C LEU A 8 -0.66 -43.34 -14.25
N LEU A 9 0.30 -44.26 -14.36
CA LEU A 9 1.53 -44.21 -13.56
C LEU A 9 2.36 -42.96 -13.89
N THR A 10 2.50 -42.59 -15.17
CA THR A 10 3.23 -41.38 -15.55
C THR A 10 2.58 -40.11 -15.00
N LEU A 11 1.25 -40.01 -15.03
CA LEU A 11 0.52 -38.89 -14.44
C LEU A 11 0.70 -38.82 -12.92
N PHE A 12 0.70 -39.97 -12.25
CA PHE A 12 0.95 -40.05 -10.82
C PHE A 12 2.34 -39.53 -10.45
N PHE A 13 3.39 -39.95 -11.15
CA PHE A 13 4.75 -39.45 -10.90
C PHE A 13 4.90 -37.96 -11.19
N LEU A 14 4.26 -37.44 -12.24
CA LEU A 14 4.23 -36.00 -12.53
C LEU A 14 3.54 -35.21 -11.41
N PHE A 15 2.42 -35.72 -10.90
CA PHE A 15 1.70 -35.10 -9.78
C PHE A 15 2.56 -35.08 -8.51
N ILE A 16 3.22 -36.19 -8.18
CA ILE A 16 4.15 -36.25 -7.04
C ILE A 16 5.32 -35.28 -7.21
N ALA A 17 5.92 -35.20 -8.40
CA ALA A 17 7.00 -34.24 -8.66
C ALA A 17 6.55 -32.78 -8.47
N LEU A 18 5.32 -32.45 -8.89
CA LEU A 18 4.73 -31.12 -8.68
C LEU A 18 4.52 -30.83 -7.19
N LEU A 19 4.01 -31.79 -6.41
CA LEU A 19 3.85 -31.65 -4.97
C LEU A 19 5.19 -31.45 -4.25
N VAL A 20 6.22 -32.21 -4.64
CA VAL A 20 7.58 -32.06 -4.08
C VAL A 20 8.14 -30.67 -4.41
N LYS A 21 8.01 -30.20 -5.66
CA LYS A 21 8.43 -28.86 -6.04
C LYS A 21 7.71 -27.79 -5.23
N LEU A 22 6.38 -27.87 -5.12
CA LEU A 22 5.58 -26.93 -4.33
C LEU A 22 6.03 -26.91 -2.86
N PHE A 23 6.33 -28.07 -2.29
CA PHE A 23 6.81 -28.19 -0.92
C PHE A 23 8.20 -27.55 -0.73
N LEU A 24 9.13 -27.80 -1.65
CA LEU A 24 10.46 -27.18 -1.63
C LEU A 24 10.38 -25.66 -1.80
N ASP A 25 9.61 -25.17 -2.78
CA ASP A 25 9.38 -23.74 -3.00
C ASP A 25 8.74 -23.08 -1.75
N THR A 26 7.83 -23.80 -1.08
CA THR A 26 7.23 -23.35 0.18
C THR A 26 8.28 -23.23 1.28
N ILE A 27 9.11 -24.26 1.50
CA ILE A 27 10.20 -24.20 2.49
C ILE A 27 11.15 -23.05 2.16
N ASP A 28 11.55 -22.91 0.90
CA ASP A 28 12.46 -21.85 0.51
C ASP A 28 11.86 -20.47 0.77
N CYS A 29 10.59 -20.28 0.43
CA CYS A 29 9.91 -18.99 0.55
C CYS A 29 9.64 -18.57 2.00
N TYR A 30 9.14 -19.47 2.86
CA TYR A 30 8.78 -19.14 4.25
C TYR A 30 9.92 -19.33 5.26
N MET A 31 10.89 -20.18 4.95
CA MET A 31 11.88 -20.63 5.92
C MET A 31 13.31 -20.28 5.54
N VAL A 32 13.75 -20.58 4.32
CA VAL A 32 15.17 -20.40 3.94
C VAL A 32 15.45 -18.94 3.57
N ASN A 33 14.67 -18.37 2.66
CA ASN A 33 14.90 -17.02 2.14
C ASN A 33 14.79 -15.94 3.23
N PRO A 34 13.77 -15.93 4.12
CA PRO A 34 13.70 -14.95 5.21
C PRO A 34 14.85 -15.06 6.21
N ARG A 35 15.37 -16.27 6.47
CA ARG A 35 16.55 -16.48 7.33
C ARG A 35 17.83 -15.98 6.66
N ARG A 36 18.00 -16.27 5.36
CA ARG A 36 19.14 -15.79 4.56
C ARG A 36 19.20 -14.26 4.55
N ILE A 37 18.09 -13.60 4.21
CA ILE A 37 18.00 -12.14 4.17
C ILE A 37 18.31 -11.55 5.55
N ARG A 38 17.73 -12.10 6.62
CA ARG A 38 17.99 -11.63 7.99
C ARG A 38 19.45 -11.76 8.38
N LYS A 39 20.11 -12.85 7.99
CA LYS A 39 21.55 -13.03 8.25
C LYS A 39 22.39 -11.97 7.55
N ILE A 40 22.11 -11.70 6.28
CA ILE A 40 22.79 -10.66 5.50
C ILE A 40 22.57 -9.28 6.11
N MET A 41 21.33 -8.94 6.47
CA MET A 41 21.00 -7.65 7.08
C MET A 41 21.64 -7.48 8.46
N ALA A 42 21.67 -8.54 9.26
CA ALA A 42 22.33 -8.52 10.57
C ALA A 42 23.84 -8.30 10.46
N GLN A 43 24.50 -8.81 9.41
CA GLN A 43 25.92 -8.52 9.12
C GLN A 43 26.15 -7.04 8.77
N GLN A 44 25.15 -6.37 8.21
CA GLN A 44 25.17 -4.93 7.91
C GLN A 44 24.71 -4.07 9.12
N GLY A 45 24.50 -4.68 10.29
CA GLY A 45 24.04 -3.98 11.50
C GLY A 45 22.53 -3.72 11.55
N VAL A 46 21.76 -4.15 10.55
CA VAL A 46 20.30 -3.96 10.52
C VAL A 46 19.63 -5.18 11.15
N ARG A 47 19.03 -4.98 12.33
CA ARG A 47 18.27 -6.00 13.07
C ARG A 47 16.79 -5.64 13.11
N GLY A 48 15.96 -6.56 13.57
CA GLY A 48 14.53 -6.31 13.69
C GLY A 48 13.77 -7.47 14.33
N PRO A 49 12.45 -7.33 14.48
CA PRO A 49 11.62 -8.32 15.15
C PRO A 49 11.66 -9.67 14.43
N LYS A 50 11.67 -10.76 15.20
CA LYS A 50 11.66 -12.11 14.65
C LYS A 50 10.29 -12.39 14.00
N PRO A 51 10.21 -12.79 12.72
CA PRO A 51 8.94 -13.11 12.07
C PRO A 51 8.34 -14.40 12.66
N ALA A 52 7.01 -14.40 12.83
CA ALA A 52 6.24 -15.50 13.38
C ALA A 52 5.49 -16.27 12.27
N GLY A 53 5.97 -17.48 11.95
CA GLY A 53 5.30 -18.38 11.01
C GLY A 53 5.07 -17.78 9.61
N VAL A 54 3.90 -18.06 9.05
CA VAL A 54 3.50 -17.69 7.67
C VAL A 54 3.15 -16.21 7.53
N THR A 55 2.72 -15.54 8.62
CA THR A 55 2.26 -14.14 8.59
C THR A 55 3.37 -13.12 8.87
N GLY A 56 4.59 -13.57 9.18
CA GLY A 56 5.69 -12.68 9.50
C GLY A 56 5.43 -11.89 10.80
N ASN A 57 5.49 -10.56 10.73
CA ASN A 57 5.24 -9.68 11.88
C ASN A 57 3.82 -9.09 11.90
N MET A 58 2.97 -9.45 10.93
CA MET A 58 1.67 -8.81 10.74
C MET A 58 0.74 -8.96 11.95
N LYS A 59 0.72 -10.13 12.59
CA LYS A 59 -0.13 -10.35 13.78
C LYS A 59 0.23 -9.42 14.93
N GLU A 60 1.52 -9.20 15.17
CA GLU A 60 2.02 -8.25 16.18
C GLU A 60 1.64 -6.82 15.80
N MET A 61 1.83 -6.45 14.53
CA MET A 61 1.47 -5.12 14.01
C MET A 61 -0.04 -4.84 14.18
N CYS A 62 -0.90 -5.78 13.76
CA CYS A 62 -2.35 -5.65 13.91
C CYS A 62 -2.76 -5.54 15.39
N SER A 63 -2.12 -6.30 16.28
CA SER A 63 -2.38 -6.20 17.72
C SER A 63 -2.00 -4.83 18.28
N LEU A 64 -0.83 -4.30 17.89
CA LEU A 64 -0.38 -2.97 18.33
C LEU A 64 -1.31 -1.87 17.80
N ILE A 65 -1.70 -1.94 16.52
CA ILE A 65 -2.64 -0.99 15.90
C ILE A 65 -3.99 -1.04 16.61
N SER A 66 -4.54 -2.23 16.82
CA SER A 66 -5.83 -2.39 17.51
C SER A 66 -5.80 -1.79 18.92
N LYS A 67 -4.68 -1.88 19.63
CA LYS A 67 -4.51 -1.26 20.96
C LYS A 67 -4.40 0.26 20.88
N SER A 68 -3.61 0.79 19.94
CA SER A 68 -3.40 2.24 19.82
C SER A 68 -4.62 2.99 19.30
N THR A 69 -5.48 2.33 18.52
CA THR A 69 -6.71 2.91 17.97
C THR A 69 -7.97 2.53 18.76
N ALA A 70 -7.85 1.86 19.92
CA ALA A 70 -8.99 1.36 20.70
C ALA A 70 -9.85 2.47 21.32
N LYS A 71 -9.25 3.63 21.59
CA LYS A 71 -9.92 4.81 22.17
C LYS A 71 -9.80 5.99 21.24
N ASP A 72 -10.71 6.94 21.35
CA ASP A 72 -10.63 8.21 20.62
C ASP A 72 -9.39 9.02 21.05
N MET A 73 -9.03 9.99 20.22
CA MET A 73 -7.93 10.90 20.54
C MET A 73 -8.40 11.97 21.52
N ASP A 74 -7.54 12.31 22.49
CA ASP A 74 -7.84 13.35 23.48
C ASP A 74 -7.92 14.75 22.85
N SER A 75 -7.16 14.98 21.77
CA SER A 75 -7.14 16.26 21.04
C SER A 75 -6.70 16.07 19.59
N ILE A 76 -7.00 17.04 18.73
CA ILE A 76 -6.53 17.05 17.33
C ILE A 76 -5.11 17.61 17.28
N HIS A 77 -4.14 16.78 16.88
CA HIS A 77 -2.74 17.18 16.69
C HIS A 77 -2.12 16.41 15.50
N HIS A 78 -1.01 16.93 14.97
CA HIS A 78 -0.34 16.34 13.80
C HIS A 78 0.54 15.12 14.12
N ASP A 79 0.92 14.90 15.39
CA ASP A 79 1.73 13.74 15.80
C ASP A 79 0.87 12.48 15.98
N ILE A 80 0.46 11.89 14.86
CA ILE A 80 -0.41 10.71 14.83
C ILE A 80 0.35 9.40 14.60
N VAL A 81 1.68 9.45 14.43
CA VAL A 81 2.49 8.30 14.05
C VAL A 81 2.42 7.20 15.11
N GLY A 82 2.51 7.58 16.40
CA GLY A 82 2.40 6.63 17.50
C GLY A 82 1.04 5.92 17.55
N ARG A 83 -0.02 6.56 17.02
CA ARG A 83 -1.36 5.99 16.95
C ARG A 83 -1.54 5.09 15.73
N LEU A 84 -1.15 5.54 14.55
CA LEU A 84 -1.40 4.81 13.29
C LEU A 84 -0.35 3.73 13.00
N LEU A 85 0.89 3.97 13.43
CA LEU A 85 2.04 3.09 13.17
C LEU A 85 2.80 2.80 14.47
N PRO A 86 2.13 2.31 15.53
CA PRO A 86 2.73 2.07 16.85
C PRO A 86 3.92 1.11 16.81
N HIS A 87 3.90 0.16 15.87
CA HIS A 87 4.98 -0.79 15.65
C HIS A 87 6.27 -0.11 15.20
N TYR A 88 6.22 0.96 14.40
CA TYR A 88 7.42 1.72 14.04
C TYR A 88 8.01 2.45 15.24
N VAL A 89 7.17 3.08 16.07
CA VAL A 89 7.65 3.74 17.29
C VAL A 89 8.27 2.71 18.25
N THR A 90 7.64 1.56 18.40
CA THR A 90 8.10 0.48 19.30
C THR A 90 9.42 -0.12 18.81
N TRP A 91 9.50 -0.50 17.53
CA TRP A 91 10.68 -1.12 16.96
C TRP A 91 11.83 -0.15 16.75
N SER A 92 11.56 1.14 16.47
CA SER A 92 12.59 2.18 16.45
C SER A 92 13.29 2.32 17.80
N LYS A 93 12.54 2.23 18.91
CA LYS A 93 13.13 2.21 20.27
C LYS A 93 14.01 0.99 20.52
N SER A 94 13.62 -0.18 20.01
CA SER A 94 14.35 -1.44 20.26
C SER A 94 15.53 -1.71 19.32
N TYR A 95 15.43 -1.28 18.06
CA TYR A 95 16.37 -1.63 16.99
C TYR A 95 17.07 -0.41 16.38
N GLY A 96 16.66 0.81 16.74
CA GLY A 96 17.24 2.05 16.27
C GLY A 96 16.62 2.56 14.96
N LYS A 97 17.36 3.44 14.27
CA LYS A 97 16.89 4.18 13.09
C LYS A 97 16.63 3.31 11.86
N ARG A 98 17.15 2.08 11.83
CA ARG A 98 17.02 1.09 10.76
C ARG A 98 16.64 -0.26 11.31
N PHE A 99 15.56 -0.82 10.79
CA PHE A 99 15.17 -2.19 11.11
C PHE A 99 14.44 -2.88 9.98
N ILE A 100 14.53 -4.20 9.96
CA ILE A 100 13.86 -5.08 9.00
C ILE A 100 12.75 -5.89 9.66
N TYR A 101 11.61 -6.01 9.00
CA TYR A 101 10.44 -6.75 9.46
C TYR A 101 9.74 -7.40 8.26
N TRP A 102 8.77 -8.29 8.48
CA TRP A 102 8.17 -9.11 7.42
C TRP A 102 6.65 -8.98 7.35
N HIS A 103 6.14 -8.81 6.13
CA HIS A 103 4.73 -9.03 5.81
C HIS A 103 4.61 -10.37 5.10
N GLY A 104 4.25 -11.43 5.84
CA GLY A 104 4.36 -12.79 5.34
C GLY A 104 5.80 -13.10 4.89
N ILE A 105 5.98 -13.33 3.59
CA ILE A 105 7.28 -13.62 2.95
C ILE A 105 8.04 -12.36 2.52
N GLU A 106 7.37 -11.21 2.47
CA GLU A 106 7.95 -9.95 1.98
C GLU A 106 8.78 -9.27 3.07
N PRO A 107 10.10 -9.11 2.88
CA PRO A 107 10.90 -8.28 3.77
C PRO A 107 10.60 -6.80 3.52
N ARG A 108 10.47 -6.03 4.61
CA ARG A 108 10.33 -4.59 4.58
C ARG A 108 11.35 -3.95 5.51
N MET A 109 11.90 -2.83 5.07
CA MET A 109 12.91 -2.09 5.82
C MET A 109 12.35 -0.71 6.17
N CYS A 110 12.46 -0.35 7.44
CA CYS A 110 12.24 1.00 7.91
C CYS A 110 13.58 1.74 7.92
N LEU A 111 13.58 2.94 7.34
CA LEU A 111 14.71 3.87 7.32
C LEU A 111 14.22 5.22 7.84
N THR A 112 14.89 5.77 8.84
CA THR A 112 14.57 7.11 9.37
C THR A 112 15.72 8.10 9.23
N GLU A 113 16.87 7.69 8.68
CA GLU A 113 17.98 8.61 8.41
C GLU A 113 17.73 9.43 7.15
N THR A 114 17.68 10.76 7.32
CA THR A 114 17.38 11.72 6.25
C THR A 114 18.33 11.63 5.07
N GLU A 115 19.63 11.45 5.33
CA GLU A 115 20.64 11.38 4.28
C GLU A 115 20.45 10.18 3.36
N LEU A 116 20.15 9.00 3.93
CA LEU A 116 19.88 7.79 3.14
C LEU A 116 18.56 7.89 2.39
N ILE A 117 17.52 8.46 3.02
CA ILE A 117 16.24 8.71 2.35
C ILE A 117 16.45 9.64 1.16
N LYS A 118 17.18 10.74 1.35
CA LYS A 118 17.51 11.71 0.29
C LYS A 118 18.30 11.04 -0.83
N GLU A 119 19.32 10.26 -0.51
CA GLU A 119 20.11 9.53 -1.49
C GLU A 119 19.27 8.54 -2.30
N LEU A 120 18.44 7.73 -1.62
CA LEU A 120 17.52 6.78 -2.27
C LEU A 120 16.58 7.50 -3.24
N MET A 121 15.96 8.57 -2.78
CA MET A 121 14.98 9.35 -3.56
C MET A 121 15.61 10.16 -4.68
N THR A 122 16.89 10.53 -4.59
CA THR A 122 17.56 11.36 -5.59
C THR A 122 18.32 10.51 -6.61
N LYS A 123 19.25 9.67 -6.15
CA LYS A 123 20.16 8.91 -7.03
C LYS A 123 19.55 7.60 -7.51
N HIS A 124 18.75 6.94 -6.66
CA HIS A 124 18.29 5.58 -6.91
C HIS A 124 16.82 5.47 -7.33
N HIS A 125 16.13 6.59 -7.54
CA HIS A 125 14.70 6.61 -7.88
C HIS A 125 14.33 5.80 -9.14
N LEU A 126 15.26 5.69 -10.10
CA LEU A 126 15.08 4.85 -11.30
C LEU A 126 15.26 3.36 -11.01
N VAL A 127 16.15 3.02 -10.07
CA VAL A 127 16.48 1.63 -9.70
C VAL A 127 15.42 1.04 -8.77
N THR A 128 14.86 1.84 -7.87
CA THR A 128 13.81 1.39 -6.95
C THR A 128 12.47 1.11 -7.64
N GLY A 129 12.34 1.46 -8.92
CA GLY A 129 11.11 1.36 -9.69
C GLY A 129 10.02 2.29 -9.14
N LYS A 130 9.04 2.61 -9.99
CA LYS A 130 7.78 3.18 -9.51
C LYS A 130 6.86 2.02 -9.13
N SER A 131 6.19 2.10 -7.98
CA SER A 131 5.13 1.15 -7.67
C SER A 131 4.04 1.20 -8.73
N TRP A 132 3.27 0.12 -8.89
CA TRP A 132 2.13 0.11 -9.82
C TRP A 132 1.20 1.32 -9.59
N LEU A 133 0.92 1.66 -8.33
CA LEU A 133 0.13 2.84 -7.96
C LEU A 133 0.75 4.16 -8.47
N GLN A 134 2.06 4.34 -8.29
CA GLN A 134 2.75 5.54 -8.79
C GLN A 134 2.73 5.63 -10.32
N GLN A 135 2.83 4.50 -11.01
CA GLN A 135 2.75 4.44 -12.47
C GLN A 135 1.34 4.79 -12.96
N GLN A 136 0.31 4.20 -12.35
CA GLN A 136 -1.09 4.50 -12.70
C GLN A 136 -1.43 5.97 -12.43
N GLY A 137 -1.07 6.50 -11.25
CA GLY A 137 -1.30 7.90 -10.91
C GLY A 137 -0.65 8.85 -11.91
N SER A 138 0.62 8.61 -12.28
CA SER A 138 1.31 9.45 -13.28
C SER A 138 0.61 9.41 -14.65
N LYS A 139 0.16 8.23 -15.08
CA LYS A 139 -0.45 8.02 -16.41
C LYS A 139 -1.86 8.62 -16.51
N HIS A 140 -2.70 8.40 -15.50
CA HIS A 140 -4.12 8.75 -15.54
C HIS A 140 -4.40 10.16 -15.04
N PHE A 141 -3.67 10.62 -14.03
CA PHE A 141 -3.93 11.91 -13.39
C PHE A 141 -3.33 13.09 -14.17
N ILE A 142 -2.08 12.95 -14.63
CA ILE A 142 -1.34 14.04 -15.29
C ILE A 142 -1.44 13.94 -16.82
N GLY A 143 -1.35 12.72 -17.38
CA GLY A 143 -1.16 12.50 -18.82
C GLY A 143 -2.39 12.75 -19.72
N ARG A 144 -3.60 12.90 -19.17
CA ARG A 144 -4.85 13.00 -19.96
C ARG A 144 -5.43 14.41 -20.09
N GLY A 145 -4.80 15.42 -19.48
CA GLY A 145 -5.27 16.80 -19.57
C GLY A 145 -6.57 17.13 -18.83
N HIS A 146 -7.16 16.19 -18.08
CA HIS A 146 -8.37 16.41 -17.28
C HIS A 146 -8.23 17.56 -16.29
N MET A 147 -7.03 17.74 -15.72
CA MET A 147 -6.72 18.86 -14.82
C MET A 147 -6.92 20.21 -15.51
N VAL A 148 -6.45 20.36 -16.75
CA VAL A 148 -6.61 21.59 -17.53
C VAL A 148 -8.08 21.83 -17.84
N GLU A 149 -8.80 20.79 -18.28
CA GLU A 149 -10.20 20.90 -18.65
C GLU A 149 -11.09 21.28 -17.46
N CYS A 150 -10.93 20.63 -16.30
CA CYS A 150 -11.68 21.00 -15.09
C CYS A 150 -11.34 22.40 -14.61
N THR A 151 -10.08 22.84 -14.73
CA THR A 151 -9.67 24.19 -14.35
C THR A 151 -10.32 25.24 -15.26
N LYS A 152 -10.37 24.99 -16.57
CA LYS A 152 -11.09 25.88 -17.51
C LYS A 152 -12.58 25.98 -17.17
N GLN A 153 -13.22 24.86 -16.83
CA GLN A 153 -14.62 24.84 -16.43
C GLN A 153 -14.86 25.64 -15.14
N MET A 154 -13.99 25.49 -14.14
CA MET A 154 -14.03 26.27 -12.91
C MET A 154 -13.87 27.77 -13.17
N LEU A 155 -12.90 28.17 -14.01
CA LEU A 155 -12.67 29.57 -14.37
C LEU A 155 -13.88 30.17 -15.07
N LYS A 156 -14.49 29.45 -16.01
CA LYS A 156 -15.72 29.90 -16.69
C LYS A 156 -16.87 30.09 -15.70
N SER A 157 -17.02 29.19 -14.72
CA SER A 157 -18.03 29.37 -13.65
C SER A 157 -17.74 30.58 -12.76
N LEU A 158 -16.46 30.90 -12.53
CA LEU A 158 -16.07 32.09 -11.79
C LEU A 158 -16.38 33.37 -12.58
N GLU A 159 -16.04 33.41 -13.87
CA GLU A 159 -16.34 34.52 -14.79
C GLU A 159 -17.85 34.81 -14.83
N ASN A 160 -18.68 33.78 -15.04
CA ASN A 160 -20.13 33.93 -15.02
C ASN A 160 -20.67 34.49 -13.70
N ALA A 161 -20.07 34.09 -12.57
CA ALA A 161 -20.48 34.58 -11.25
C ALA A 161 -20.08 36.05 -11.05
N VAL A 162 -18.91 36.46 -11.54
CA VAL A 162 -18.51 37.88 -11.57
C VAL A 162 -19.47 38.70 -12.42
N GLU A 163 -19.81 38.21 -13.62
CA GLU A 163 -20.79 38.86 -14.51
C GLU A 163 -22.18 38.98 -13.88
N SER A 164 -22.57 38.04 -13.01
CA SER A 164 -23.84 38.11 -12.25
C SER A 164 -23.82 39.12 -11.09
N GLY A 165 -22.71 39.83 -10.88
CA GLY A 165 -22.56 40.85 -9.85
C GLY A 165 -22.02 40.33 -8.51
N LYS A 166 -21.56 39.08 -8.45
CA LYS A 166 -20.93 38.53 -7.23
C LYS A 166 -19.52 39.11 -7.09
N THR A 167 -19.25 39.75 -5.96
CA THR A 167 -17.96 40.42 -5.67
C THR A 167 -17.08 39.66 -4.68
N GLU A 168 -17.65 38.73 -3.92
CA GLU A 168 -16.95 37.94 -2.91
C GLU A 168 -17.01 36.45 -3.24
N PHE A 169 -15.88 35.76 -3.09
CA PHE A 169 -15.72 34.35 -3.47
C PHE A 169 -15.01 33.56 -2.37
N GLU A 170 -15.58 32.42 -1.98
CA GLU A 170 -14.91 31.45 -1.13
C GLU A 170 -14.05 30.51 -1.99
N ILE A 171 -12.74 30.81 -2.08
CA ILE A 171 -11.80 30.03 -2.89
C ILE A 171 -11.74 28.56 -2.44
N GLY A 172 -11.95 28.28 -1.14
CA GLY A 172 -11.96 26.93 -0.58
C GLY A 172 -12.98 26.02 -1.27
N GLU A 173 -14.21 26.52 -1.49
CA GLU A 173 -15.28 25.75 -2.13
C GLU A 173 -14.94 25.44 -3.60
N TYR A 174 -14.45 26.44 -4.34
CA TYR A 174 -14.03 26.26 -5.74
C TYR A 174 -12.87 25.28 -5.86
N MET A 175 -11.88 25.35 -4.99
CA MET A 175 -10.74 24.43 -4.99
C MET A 175 -11.15 23.01 -4.59
N ALA A 176 -12.06 22.86 -3.63
CA ALA A 176 -12.61 21.56 -3.25
C ALA A 176 -13.39 20.94 -4.42
N ARG A 177 -14.24 21.72 -5.09
CA ARG A 177 -15.00 21.28 -6.25
C ARG A 177 -14.10 20.94 -7.44
N LEU A 178 -13.13 21.80 -7.76
CA LEU A 178 -12.14 21.55 -8.81
C LEU A 178 -11.38 20.25 -8.55
N THR A 179 -10.86 20.07 -7.34
CA THR A 179 -10.14 18.85 -6.96
C THR A 179 -11.01 17.62 -7.15
N ALA A 180 -12.28 17.70 -6.74
CA ALA A 180 -13.20 16.59 -6.85
C ALA A 180 -13.61 16.29 -8.31
N ASP A 181 -13.79 17.30 -9.15
CA ASP A 181 -14.03 17.14 -10.59
C ASP A 181 -12.81 16.54 -11.31
N ILE A 182 -11.59 16.95 -10.95
CA ILE A 182 -10.36 16.36 -11.49
C ILE A 182 -10.33 14.88 -11.15
N ILE A 183 -10.49 14.52 -9.87
CA ILE A 183 -10.43 13.13 -9.44
C ILE A 183 -11.55 12.31 -10.09
N ALA A 184 -12.78 12.83 -10.13
CA ALA A 184 -13.92 12.14 -10.72
C ALA A 184 -13.72 11.85 -12.23
N LYS A 185 -13.14 12.80 -12.97
CA LYS A 185 -12.83 12.60 -14.40
C LYS A 185 -11.61 11.72 -14.63
N THR A 186 -10.55 11.85 -13.83
CA THR A 186 -9.31 11.06 -14.03
C THR A 186 -9.50 9.59 -13.66
N GLU A 187 -10.17 9.32 -12.53
CA GLU A 187 -10.30 7.96 -11.99
C GLU A 187 -11.52 7.22 -12.52
N PHE A 188 -12.63 7.95 -12.75
CA PHE A 188 -13.92 7.32 -13.08
C PHE A 188 -14.50 7.78 -14.42
N ALA A 189 -13.81 8.67 -15.15
CA ALA A 189 -14.35 9.31 -16.35
C ALA A 189 -15.75 9.91 -16.11
N SER A 190 -16.02 10.40 -14.90
CA SER A 190 -17.35 10.81 -14.41
C SER A 190 -17.36 12.24 -13.86
N SER A 191 -18.53 12.76 -13.49
CA SER A 191 -18.70 14.08 -12.86
C SER A 191 -18.60 14.01 -11.33
N TYR A 192 -18.37 15.15 -10.66
CA TYR A 192 -18.36 15.25 -9.20
C TYR A 192 -19.53 14.51 -8.51
N GLU A 193 -20.74 14.68 -9.02
CA GLU A 193 -21.96 14.06 -8.46
C GLU A 193 -21.97 12.53 -8.56
N LYS A 194 -21.49 11.97 -9.67
CA LYS A 194 -21.29 10.51 -9.78
C LYS A 194 -20.09 10.05 -8.95
N GLY A 195 -19.05 10.86 -8.89
CA GLY A 195 -17.87 10.65 -8.06
C GLY A 195 -18.22 10.45 -6.58
N LYS A 196 -19.15 11.25 -6.02
CA LYS A 196 -19.61 11.09 -4.63
C LYS A 196 -20.13 9.68 -4.33
N GLN A 197 -20.94 9.11 -5.23
CA GLN A 197 -21.47 7.75 -5.06
C GLN A 197 -20.35 6.72 -5.10
N ILE A 198 -19.39 6.88 -6.03
CA ILE A 198 -18.25 5.97 -6.16
C ILE A 198 -17.34 6.06 -4.92
N PHE A 199 -17.06 7.26 -4.43
CA PHE A 199 -16.29 7.47 -3.20
C PHE A 199 -16.95 6.84 -1.99
N HIS A 200 -18.27 6.98 -1.85
CA HIS A 200 -19.00 6.29 -0.77
C HIS A 200 -18.81 4.77 -0.83
N LEU A 201 -18.95 4.17 -2.03
CA LEU A 201 -18.72 2.74 -2.23
C LEU A 201 -17.27 2.33 -1.95
N LEU A 202 -16.29 3.13 -2.39
CA LEU A 202 -14.87 2.90 -2.12
C LEU A 202 -14.53 3.00 -0.64
N THR A 203 -15.11 3.94 0.10
CA THR A 203 -14.93 4.05 1.56
C THR A 203 -15.47 2.81 2.27
N SER A 204 -16.66 2.35 1.90
CA SER A 204 -17.21 1.09 2.42
C SER A 204 -16.30 -0.09 2.10
N LEU A 205 -15.81 -0.19 0.86
CA LEU A 205 -14.88 -1.23 0.45
C LEU A 205 -13.56 -1.16 1.22
N GLN A 206 -12.99 0.03 1.42
CA GLN A 206 -11.77 0.22 2.21
C GLN A 206 -11.96 -0.23 3.65
N HIS A 207 -13.09 0.10 4.27
CA HIS A 207 -13.41 -0.36 5.63
C HIS A 207 -13.47 -1.90 5.70
N LEU A 208 -14.16 -2.52 4.73
CA LEU A 208 -14.25 -3.99 4.62
C LEU A 208 -12.89 -4.64 4.32
N CYS A 209 -12.06 -4.06 3.46
CA CYS A 209 -10.70 -4.55 3.17
C CYS A 209 -9.77 -4.39 4.38
N ALA A 210 -9.87 -3.29 5.13
CA ALA A 210 -9.12 -3.09 6.38
C ALA A 210 -9.56 -4.07 7.47
N GLU A 211 -10.82 -4.50 7.46
CA GLU A 211 -11.32 -5.57 8.32
C GLU A 211 -10.86 -6.96 7.86
N ALA A 212 -10.99 -7.27 6.57
CA ALA A 212 -10.57 -8.54 5.99
C ALA A 212 -9.05 -8.76 6.11
N SER A 213 -8.23 -7.72 5.93
CA SER A 213 -6.77 -7.80 6.07
C SER A 213 -6.31 -8.06 7.52
N ARG A 214 -7.17 -7.84 8.52
CA ARG A 214 -6.92 -8.27 9.91
C ARG A 214 -7.12 -9.78 10.10
N HIS A 215 -7.86 -10.44 9.22
CA HIS A 215 -8.26 -11.85 9.35
C HIS A 215 -7.66 -12.79 8.29
N LEU A 216 -7.28 -12.27 7.12
CA LEU A 216 -6.87 -13.09 5.98
C LEU A 216 -5.57 -12.53 5.38
N CYS A 217 -4.48 -13.25 5.58
CA CYS A 217 -3.17 -12.92 5.00
C CYS A 217 -2.68 -14.13 4.21
N PHE A 218 -3.19 -14.28 2.99
CA PHE A 218 -2.64 -15.25 2.06
C PHE A 218 -1.35 -14.70 1.45
N PRO A 219 -0.26 -15.46 1.46
CA PRO A 219 0.97 -15.07 0.78
C PRO A 219 0.73 -14.93 -0.73
N GLY A 220 1.18 -13.80 -1.31
CA GLY A 220 0.93 -13.46 -2.71
C GLY A 220 -0.39 -12.73 -3.00
N SER A 221 -1.14 -12.30 -1.97
CA SER A 221 -2.41 -11.57 -2.15
C SER A 221 -2.25 -10.06 -2.46
N ARG A 222 -1.14 -9.64 -3.06
CA ARG A 222 -0.89 -8.26 -3.50
C ARG A 222 -0.21 -8.23 -4.86
#